data_AF-A0A0F9D391-F1
#
_entry.id   AF-A0A0F9D391-F1
#
_cell.length_a   1.000
_cell.length_b   1.000
_cell.length_c   1.000
_cell.angle_alpha   90.00
_cell.angle_beta   90.00
_cell.angle_gamma   90.00
#
_symmetry.space_group_name_H-M   'P 1'
#
loop_
_entity.id
_entity.type
_entity.pdbx_description
1 polymer ?
#
loop_
_entity_poly.entity_id
_entity_poly.type
_entity_poly.pdbx_seq_one_letter_code
_entity_poly.pdbx_strand_id
1 'polypeptide(L)'
;MIPFPNKKYKIIYADPPWKYGCWYKSEKIKRNAADHYKVTPTSELKQYKIPSAENSVCLMWVTFPCLKEGIELLAYLLIVYGAVLSHLHGYGAQAALQERRL
;
A
#
# COMPACT_ATOMS: atom_id res chain seq x y z
N MET A 1 2.34 -23.55 9.59
CA MET A 1 2.52 -22.08 9.76
C MET A 1 3.66 -21.87 10.73
N ILE A 2 4.63 -21.02 10.39
CA ILE A 2 5.69 -20.63 11.31
C ILE A 2 5.10 -19.57 12.26
N PRO A 3 5.28 -19.69 13.59
CA PRO A 3 4.75 -18.70 14.53
C PRO A 3 5.43 -17.35 14.32
N PHE A 4 4.64 -16.28 14.41
CA PHE A 4 5.19 -14.93 14.31
C PHE A 4 6.09 -14.65 15.53
N PRO A 5 7.26 -14.00 15.36
CA PRO A 5 8.10 -13.64 16.49
C PRO A 5 7.35 -12.73 17.46
N ASN A 6 7.48 -12.98 18.77
CA ASN A 6 6.99 -12.07 19.80
C ASN A 6 8.00 -10.91 20.00
N LYS A 7 8.16 -10.08 18.98
CA LYS A 7 9.08 -8.93 18.96
C LYS A 7 8.37 -7.72 18.35
N LYS A 8 8.74 -6.51 18.82
CA LYS A 8 8.29 -5.24 18.25
C LYS A 8 9.41 -4.61 17.43
N TYR A 9 9.06 -3.91 16.36
CA TYR A 9 10.01 -3.37 15.39
C TYR A 9 9.97 -1.84 15.35
N LYS A 10 11.14 -1.21 15.27
CA LYS A 10 11.29 0.25 15.08
C LYS A 10 11.12 0.68 13.62
N ILE A 11 11.42 -0.22 12.68
CA ILE A 11 11.27 0.02 11.24
C ILE A 11 10.39 -1.09 10.69
N ILE A 12 9.30 -0.69 10.03
CA ILE A 12 8.37 -1.58 9.35
C ILE A 12 8.50 -1.27 7.86
N TYR A 13 8.72 -2.31 7.05
CA TYR A 13 8.62 -2.23 5.60
C TYR A 13 7.44 -3.08 5.16
N ALA A 14 6.46 -2.46 4.48
CA ALA A 14 5.20 -3.10 4.16
C ALA A 14 4.88 -2.95 2.67
N ASP A 15 4.45 -4.05 2.05
CA ASP A 15 3.86 -4.07 0.71
C ASP A 15 2.51 -4.78 0.79
N PRO A 16 1.43 -4.07 1.15
CA PRO A 16 0.13 -4.71 1.36
C PRO A 16 -0.43 -5.29 0.04
N PRO A 17 -1.12 -6.44 0.09
CA PRO A 17 -1.69 -7.07 -1.09
C PRO A 17 -2.96 -6.31 -1.53
N TRP A 18 -2.79 -5.14 -2.12
CA TRP A 18 -3.87 -4.22 -2.47
C TRP A 18 -4.91 -4.85 -3.39
N LYS A 19 -6.17 -4.83 -2.98
CA LYS A 19 -7.30 -5.14 -3.85
C LYS A 19 -7.81 -3.87 -4.53
N TYR A 20 -7.47 -3.70 -5.81
CA TYR A 20 -8.03 -2.67 -6.69
C TYR A 20 -8.53 -3.29 -7.99
N GLY A 21 -9.49 -2.60 -8.62
CA GLY A 21 -10.00 -3.00 -9.93
C GLY A 21 -9.09 -2.51 -11.05
N CYS A 22 -8.98 -3.30 -12.11
CA CYS A 22 -8.52 -2.80 -13.40
C CYS A 22 -9.70 -2.63 -14.34
N TRP A 23 -9.75 -1.47 -14.97
CA TRP A 23 -10.76 -1.10 -15.96
C TRP A 23 -10.65 -1.95 -17.24
N TYR A 24 -9.47 -2.50 -17.51
CA TYR A 24 -9.21 -3.36 -18.65
C TYR A 24 -9.33 -4.83 -18.25
N LYS A 25 -10.36 -5.52 -18.75
CA LYS A 25 -10.54 -6.97 -18.61
C LYS A 25 -10.42 -7.62 -19.98
N SER A 26 -9.39 -8.43 -20.18
CA SER A 26 -9.22 -9.29 -21.36
C SER A 26 -8.73 -10.64 -20.86
N GLU A 27 -9.37 -11.72 -21.30
CA GLU A 27 -8.98 -13.10 -20.95
C GLU A 27 -7.54 -13.43 -21.36
N LYS A 28 -6.98 -12.69 -22.33
CA LYS A 28 -5.62 -12.89 -22.85
C LYS A 28 -4.56 -12.10 -22.09
N ILE A 29 -4.92 -11.15 -21.23
CA ILE A 29 -3.97 -10.22 -20.61
C ILE A 29 -4.14 -10.23 -19.07
N LYS A 30 -3.19 -10.88 -18.39
CA LYS A 30 -3.09 -10.95 -16.92
C LYS A 30 -2.28 -9.78 -16.36
N ARG A 31 -2.91 -8.64 -16.18
CA ARG A 31 -2.27 -7.41 -15.70
C ARG A 31 -2.64 -7.02 -14.28
N ASN A 32 -3.54 -7.75 -13.63
CA ASN A 32 -4.01 -7.41 -12.29
C ASN A 32 -3.17 -8.10 -11.24
N ALA A 33 -2.94 -7.44 -10.10
CA ALA A 33 -2.31 -8.07 -8.95
C ALA A 33 -3.00 -9.40 -8.56
N ALA A 34 -4.34 -9.40 -8.61
CA ALA A 34 -5.20 -10.55 -8.34
C ALA A 34 -4.99 -11.74 -9.31
N ASP A 35 -4.38 -11.53 -10.48
CA ASP A 35 -4.09 -12.60 -11.43
C ASP A 35 -2.84 -13.40 -11.02
N HIS A 36 -2.00 -12.84 -10.14
CA HIS A 36 -0.71 -13.40 -9.72
C HIS A 36 -0.69 -13.87 -8.27
N TYR A 37 -1.43 -13.20 -7.38
CA TYR A 37 -1.49 -13.55 -5.96
C TYR A 37 -2.83 -13.11 -5.33
N LYS A 38 -3.13 -13.66 -4.14
CA LYS A 38 -4.34 -13.28 -3.38
C LYS A 38 -4.23 -11.83 -2.93
N VAL A 39 -5.23 -11.02 -3.30
CA VAL A 39 -5.38 -9.63 -2.86
C VAL A 39 -6.38 -9.53 -1.71
N THR A 40 -6.21 -8.50 -0.87
CA THR A 40 -6.97 -8.27 0.35
C THR A 40 -7.63 -6.88 0.32
N PRO A 41 -8.94 -6.76 0.63
CA PRO A 41 -9.61 -5.46 0.75
C PRO A 41 -9.01 -4.60 1.87
N THR A 42 -9.00 -3.28 1.70
CA THR A 42 -8.49 -2.34 2.70
C THR A 42 -9.19 -2.47 4.06
N SER A 43 -10.48 -2.82 4.08
CA SER A 43 -11.23 -3.06 5.32
C SER A 43 -10.71 -4.24 6.15
N GLU A 44 -10.15 -5.27 5.49
CA GLU A 44 -9.54 -6.42 6.15
C GLU A 44 -8.09 -6.10 6.54
N LEU A 45 -7.35 -5.37 5.70
CA LEU A 45 -5.99 -4.90 6.03
C LEU A 45 -5.95 -4.05 7.32
N LYS A 46 -6.98 -3.23 7.56
CA LYS A 46 -7.12 -2.43 8.79
C LYS A 46 -7.17 -3.29 10.07
N GLN A 47 -7.49 -4.58 9.97
CA GLN A 47 -7.58 -5.48 11.13
C GLN A 47 -6.23 -6.13 11.48
N TYR A 48 -5.20 -5.93 10.66
CA TYR A 48 -3.91 -6.60 10.84
C TYR A 48 -3.18 -6.00 12.04
N LYS A 49 -2.71 -6.87 12.94
CA LYS A 49 -1.86 -6.47 14.07
C LYS A 49 -0.43 -6.33 13.59
N ILE A 50 0.03 -5.10 13.48
CA ILE A 50 1.42 -4.81 13.13
C ILE A 50 2.25 -4.77 14.42
N PRO A 51 3.34 -5.54 14.52
CA PRO A 51 4.20 -5.55 15.72
C PRO A 51 5.08 -4.29 15.78
N SER A 52 4.48 -3.11 15.86
CA SER A 52 5.17 -1.83 15.96
C SER A 52 5.68 -1.57 17.38
N ALA A 53 6.88 -0.99 17.47
CA ALA A 53 7.34 -0.32 18.70
C ALA A 53 6.64 1.04 18.83
N GLU A 54 6.63 1.60 20.04
CA GLU A 54 5.97 2.88 20.35
C GLU A 54 6.47 4.03 19.45
N ASN A 55 7.79 4.16 19.32
CA ASN A 55 8.43 5.10 18.40
C ASN A 55 8.98 4.32 17.20
N SER A 56 8.13 4.10 16.19
CA SER A 56 8.49 3.37 14.98
C SER A 56 8.13 4.13 13.70
N VAL A 57 8.80 3.77 12.61
CA VAL A 57 8.56 4.29 11.26
C VAL A 57 8.06 3.16 10.38
N CYS A 58 7.06 3.44 9.54
CA CYS A 58 6.58 2.53 8.53
C CYS A 58 6.84 3.09 7.13
N LEU A 59 7.51 2.28 6.32
CA LEU A 59 7.74 2.50 4.90
C LEU A 59 6.79 1.56 4.15
N MET A 60 5.67 2.10 3.67
CA MET A 60 4.65 1.31 3.00
C MET A 60 4.60 1.61 1.52
N TRP A 61 4.65 0.55 0.72
CA TRP A 61 4.45 0.63 -0.71
C TRP A 61 2.96 0.73 -1.03
N VAL A 62 2.61 1.67 -1.91
CA VAL A 62 1.23 1.92 -2.32
C VAL A 62 1.19 2.09 -3.83
N THR A 63 0.23 1.41 -4.47
CA THR A 63 -0.05 1.64 -5.90
C THR A 63 -0.85 2.92 -6.09
N PHE A 64 -0.69 3.57 -7.26
CA PHE A 64 -1.44 4.79 -7.58
C PHE A 64 -2.96 4.68 -7.35
N PRO A 65 -3.66 3.61 -7.77
CA PRO A 65 -5.10 3.46 -7.53
C PRO A 65 -5.49 3.31 -6.06
N CYS A 66 -4.53 2.99 -5.18
CA CYS A 66 -4.77 2.76 -3.75
C CYS A 66 -4.16 3.87 -2.88
N LEU A 67 -3.79 5.03 -3.44
CA LEU A 67 -3.13 6.08 -2.67
C LEU A 67 -3.97 6.54 -1.48
N LYS A 68 -5.28 6.75 -1.69
CA LYS A 68 -6.21 7.16 -0.63
C LYS A 68 -6.33 6.07 0.44
N GLU A 69 -6.53 4.83 0.03
CA GLU A 69 -6.61 3.66 0.91
C GLU A 69 -5.32 3.45 1.71
N GLY A 70 -4.17 3.71 1.08
CA GLY A 70 -2.86 3.68 1.71
C GLY A 70 -2.74 4.72 2.80
N ILE A 71 -3.16 5.96 2.52
CA ILE A 71 -3.17 7.05 3.52
C ILE A 71 -4.12 6.70 4.69
N GLU A 72 -5.31 6.21 4.38
CA GLU A 72 -6.25 5.75 5.41
C GLU A 72 -5.68 4.61 6.25
N LEU A 73 -4.92 3.69 5.64
CA LEU A 73 -4.38 2.53 6.32
C LEU A 73 -3.29 2.93 7.33
N LEU A 74 -2.29 3.76 6.99
CA LEU A 74 -1.32 4.14 8.04
C LEU A 74 -1.87 5.14 9.05
N ALA A 75 -2.89 5.93 8.70
CA ALA A 75 -3.59 6.76 9.68
C ALA A 75 -4.29 5.89 10.72
N TYR A 76 -4.96 4.82 10.26
CA TYR A 76 -5.58 3.83 11.15
C TYR A 76 -4.54 3.08 12.01
N LEU A 77 -3.34 2.85 11.46
CA LEU A 77 -2.22 2.25 12.19
C LEU A 77 -1.48 3.26 13.11
N LEU A 78 -2.00 4.48 13.29
CA LEU A 78 -1.46 5.54 14.16
C LEU A 78 -0.02 5.98 13.80
N ILE A 79 0.35 5.92 12.53
CA ILE A 79 1.66 6.37 12.06
C ILE A 79 1.53 7.81 11.55
N VAL A 80 2.29 8.73 12.15
CA VAL A 80 2.42 10.11 11.65
C VAL A 80 3.23 10.07 10.35
N TYR A 81 2.65 10.57 9.25
CA TYR A 81 3.28 10.58 7.94
C TYR A 81 4.25 11.76 7.78
N GLY A 82 5.51 11.47 7.48
CA GLY A 82 6.55 12.49 7.29
C GLY A 82 6.97 12.74 5.83
N ALA A 83 6.81 11.76 4.92
CA ALA A 83 7.27 11.89 3.54
C ALA A 83 6.56 10.92 2.57
N VAL A 84 6.37 11.36 1.32
CA VAL A 84 5.95 10.52 0.18
C VAL A 84 7.15 10.33 -0.74
N LEU A 85 7.57 9.08 -0.95
CA LEU A 85 8.57 8.71 -1.95
C LEU A 85 7.85 8.20 -3.19
N SER A 86 7.89 8.98 -4.28
CA SER A 86 7.31 8.59 -5.56
C SER A 86 8.38 8.05 -6.49
N HIS A 87 8.26 6.78 -6.88
CA HIS A 87 9.06 6.21 -7.96
C HIS A 87 8.21 6.15 -9.23
N LEU A 88 8.42 7.12 -10.13
CA LEU A 88 7.64 7.27 -11.36
C LEU A 88 8.42 6.64 -12.53
N HIS A 89 7.77 5.76 -13.29
CA HIS A 89 8.25 5.30 -14.60
C HIS A 89 7.22 5.70 -15.66
N GLY A 90 7.64 6.49 -16.67
CA GLY A 90 6.78 6.89 -17.80
C GLY A 90 5.61 7.83 -17.45
N TYR A 91 4.48 7.67 -18.16
CA TYR A 91 3.26 8.51 -18.14
C TYR A 91 2.73 8.94 -16.75
N GLY A 92 3.08 8.25 -15.66
CA GLY A 92 2.71 8.64 -14.30
C GLY A 92 3.26 10.01 -13.85
N ALA A 93 4.35 10.49 -14.46
CA ALA A 93 4.88 11.83 -14.17
C ALA A 93 3.95 12.96 -14.65
N GLN A 94 3.21 12.75 -15.74
CA GLN A 94 2.31 13.78 -16.28
C GLN A 94 1.02 13.90 -15.47
N ALA A 95 0.47 12.77 -15.00
CA ALA A 95 -0.73 12.78 -14.13
C ALA A 95 -0.46 13.49 -12.79
N ALA A 96 0.71 13.22 -12.17
CA ALA A 96 1.09 13.85 -10.90
C ALA A 96 1.34 15.37 -11.01
N LEU A 97 1.76 15.86 -12.18
CA LEU A 97 1.92 17.30 -12.45
C LEU A 97 0.57 18.02 -12.64
N GLN A 98 -0.46 17.31 -13.06
CA GLN A 98 -1.79 17.87 -13.32
C GLN A 98 -2.59 18.07 -12.04
N GLU A 99 -2.41 17.19 -11.04
CA GLU A 99 -3.03 17.33 -9.71
C GLU A 99 -2.36 18.43 -8.85
N ARG A 100 -1.09 18.78 -9.10
CA ARG A 100 -0.41 19.90 -8.42
C ARG A 100 -0.77 21.30 -8.94
N ARG A 101 -1.66 21.39 -9.93
CA ARG A 101 -2.15 22.65 -10.53
C ARG A 101 -3.56 23.04 -10.08
N LEU A 102 -4.17 22.28 -9.17
CA LEU A 102 -5.41 22.62 -8.47
C LEU A 102 -5.08 23.10 -7.05
#